data_AF-A0A1M7CPU9-F1
#
_entry.id   AF-A0A1M7CPU9-F1
#
_cell.length_a   1.000
_cell.length_b   1.000
_cell.length_c   1.000
_cell.angle_alpha   90.00
_cell.angle_beta   90.00
_cell.angle_gamma   90.00
#
_symmetry.space_group_name_H-M   'P 1'
#
loop_
_entity.id
_entity.type
_entity.pdbx_description
1 polymer ?
#
loop_
_entity_poly.entity_id
_entity_poly.type
_entity_poly.pdbx_seq_one_letter_code
_entity_poly.pdbx_strand_id
1 'polypeptide(L)' 'MSRPTAGELSDFLSDLAGFRAGGGGDYAALMDRKADLLERIAADMPGDEEAAQTATLARARANDLKAAG' A
#
# COMPACT_ATOMS: atom_id res chain seq x y z
N MET A 1 8.35 -2.05 13.47
CA MET A 1 7.23 -2.41 12.56
C MET A 1 7.41 -3.85 12.16
N SER A 2 6.36 -4.66 12.19
CA SER A 2 6.46 -6.09 11.83
C SER A 2 6.31 -6.27 10.33
N ARG A 3 7.08 -7.18 9.72
CA ARG A 3 6.91 -7.59 8.32
C ARG A 3 5.44 -7.93 8.05
N PRO A 4 4.86 -7.53 6.90
CA PRO A 4 3.52 -7.96 6.55
C PRO A 4 3.47 -9.46 6.28
N THR A 5 2.39 -10.07 6.74
CA THR A 5 2.10 -11.48 6.53
C THR A 5 1.60 -11.71 5.11
N ALA A 6 1.74 -12.95 4.62
CA ALA A 6 1.17 -13.33 3.32
C ALA A 6 -0.36 -13.12 3.28
N GLY A 7 -1.05 -13.33 4.41
CA GLY A 7 -2.48 -13.06 4.53
C GLY A 7 -2.84 -11.60 4.28
N GLU A 8 -2.15 -10.67 4.94
CA GLU A 8 -2.35 -9.22 4.74
C GLU A 8 -2.11 -8.80 3.27
N LEU A 9 -1.12 -9.42 2.61
CA LEU A 9 -0.86 -9.16 1.19
C LEU A 9 -1.96 -9.74 0.29
N SER A 10 -2.43 -10.96 0.56
CA SER A 10 -3.52 -11.60 -0.17
C SER A 10 -4.84 -10.85 -0.02
N ASP A 11 -5.15 -10.36 1.19
CA ASP A 11 -6.32 -9.54 1.46
C ASP A 11 -6.26 -8.24 0.66
N PHE A 12 -5.13 -7.53 0.69
CA PHE A 12 -4.93 -6.33 -0.11
C PHE A 12 -5.09 -6.58 -1.62
N LEU A 13 -4.54 -7.67 -2.14
CA LEU A 13 -4.68 -8.02 -3.56
C LEU A 13 -6.14 -8.33 -3.93
N SER A 14 -6.89 -8.93 -3.01
CA SER A 14 -8.31 -9.23 -3.19
C SER A 14 -9.14 -7.95 -3.19
N ASP A 15 -8.88 -7.04 -2.25
CA ASP A 15 -9.50 -5.71 -2.20
C ASP A 15 -9.19 -4.90 -3.47
N LEU A 16 -7.93 -4.95 -3.95
CA LEU A 16 -7.52 -4.28 -5.19
C LEU A 16 -8.20 -4.88 -6.43
N ALA A 17 -8.33 -6.20 -6.48
CA ALA A 17 -9.06 -6.88 -7.56
C ALA A 17 -10.55 -6.52 -7.53
N GLY A 18 -11.17 -6.50 -6.35
CA GLY A 18 -12.56 -6.07 -6.15
C GLY A 18 -12.79 -4.63 -6.60
N PHE A 19 -11.90 -3.71 -6.22
CA PHE A 19 -11.95 -2.32 -6.67
C PHE A 19 -11.88 -2.21 -8.21
N ARG A 20 -10.95 -2.95 -8.85
CA ARG A 20 -10.79 -2.96 -10.32
C ARG A 20 -11.98 -3.57 -11.07
N ALA A 21 -12.69 -4.53 -10.48
CA ALA A 21 -13.72 -5.30 -11.16
C ALA A 21 -15.09 -4.61 -11.28
N GLY A 22 -15.38 -3.60 -10.46
CA GLY A 22 -16.74 -3.02 -10.45
C GLY A 22 -16.96 -1.81 -9.55
N GLY A 23 -15.91 -1.28 -8.92
CA GLY A 23 -15.90 0.09 -8.40
C GLY A 23 -16.91 0.39 -7.28
N GLY A 24 -16.71 -0.23 -6.12
CA GLY A 24 -17.25 0.26 -4.85
C GLY A 24 -16.16 0.16 -3.78
N GLY A 25 -15.77 1.27 -3.19
CA GLY A 25 -14.75 1.31 -2.15
C GLY A 25 -13.94 2.60 -2.15
N ASP A 26 -13.38 2.92 -0.99
CA ASP A 26 -12.53 4.09 -0.80
C ASP A 26 -11.13 3.82 -1.39
N TYR A 27 -10.89 4.36 -2.58
CA TYR A 27 -9.60 4.26 -3.25
C TYR A 27 -8.47 4.91 -2.44
N ALA A 28 -8.74 5.98 -1.69
CA ALA A 28 -7.75 6.62 -0.85
C ALA A 28 -7.37 5.69 0.32
N ALA A 29 -8.34 5.05 0.96
CA ALA A 29 -8.08 4.04 1.99
C ALA A 29 -7.30 2.82 1.45
N LEU A 30 -7.60 2.39 0.22
CA LEU A 30 -6.86 1.30 -0.44
C LEU A 30 -5.39 1.68 -0.70
N MET A 31 -5.13 2.91 -1.18
CA MET A 31 -3.77 3.39 -1.41
C MET A 31 -3.01 3.65 -0.10
N ASP A 32 -3.71 4.02 0.98
CA ASP A 32 -3.11 4.15 2.31
C ASP A 32 -2.63 2.79 2.85
N ARG A 33 -3.47 1.76 2.77
CA ARG A 33 -3.08 0.37 3.11
C ARG A 33 -1.92 -0.12 2.25
N LYS A 34 -1.90 0.22 0.96
CA LYS A 34 -0.78 -0.11 0.07
C LYS A 34 0.53 0.53 0.57
N ALA A 35 0.50 1.80 0.96
CA ALA A 35 1.67 2.50 1.48
C ALA A 35 2.17 1.86 2.78
N ASP A 36 1.27 1.55 3.72
CA ASP A 36 1.61 0.90 4.99
C ASP A 36 2.29 -0.47 4.77
N LEU A 37 1.79 -1.28 3.82
CA LEU A 37 2.39 -2.57 3.50
C LEU A 37 3.80 -2.42 2.92
N LEU A 38 3.98 -1.47 1.99
CA LEU A 38 5.29 -1.24 1.36
C LEU A 38 6.31 -0.67 2.35
N GLU A 39 5.90 0.21 3.27
CA GLU A 39 6.78 0.72 4.33
C GLU A 39 7.24 -0.38 5.27
N ARG A 40 6.34 -1.31 5.63
CA ARG A 40 6.70 -2.47 6.46
C ARG A 40 7.62 -3.44 5.73
N ILE A 41 7.46 -3.60 4.41
CA ILE A 41 8.37 -4.40 3.56
C ILE A 41 9.75 -3.74 3.50
N ALA A 42 9.81 -2.43 3.24
CA ALA A 42 11.06 -1.68 3.18
C ALA A 42 11.80 -1.70 4.53
N ALA A 43 11.07 -1.58 5.63
CA ALA A 43 11.66 -1.66 6.98
C ALA A 43 12.26 -3.05 7.29
N ASP A 44 11.75 -4.12 6.67
CA ASP A 44 12.24 -5.49 6.84
C ASP A 44 13.42 -5.83 5.90
N MET A 45 13.68 -5.00 4.88
CA MET A 45 14.78 -5.17 3.92
C MET A 45 15.75 -3.99 3.98
N PRO A 46 16.51 -3.83 5.08
CA PRO A 46 17.48 -2.74 5.21
C PRO A 46 18.57 -2.87 4.14
N GLY A 47 18.72 -1.84 3.31
CA GLY A 47 19.65 -1.80 2.18
C GLY A 47 18.99 -1.99 0.81
N ASP A 48 17.70 -2.33 0.78
CA ASP A 48 16.90 -2.30 -0.45
C ASP A 48 16.38 -0.87 -0.72
N GLU A 49 17.18 -0.10 -1.45
CA GLU A 49 16.84 1.28 -1.83
C GLU A 49 15.58 1.34 -2.72
N GLU A 50 15.34 0.31 -3.54
CA GLU A 50 14.18 0.25 -4.43
C GLU A 50 12.89 0.06 -3.62
N ALA A 51 12.92 -0.82 -2.61
CA ALA A 51 11.80 -1.00 -1.69
C ALA A 51 11.50 0.29 -0.91
N ALA A 52 12.54 0.98 -0.41
CA ALA A 52 12.39 2.24 0.31
C ALA A 52 11.81 3.37 -0.57
N GLN A 53 12.28 3.48 -1.80
CA GLN A 53 11.74 4.46 -2.77
C GLN A 53 10.30 4.13 -3.14
N THR A 54 10.00 2.86 -3.39
CA THR A 54 8.65 2.41 -3.74
C THR A 54 7.65 2.68 -2.60
N ALA A 55 8.05 2.46 -1.35
CA ALA A 55 7.26 2.80 -0.17
C ALA A 55 7.01 4.32 -0.08
N THR A 56 8.04 5.12 -0.30
CA THR A 56 7.95 6.59 -0.28
C THR A 56 6.98 7.11 -1.34
N LEU A 57 7.09 6.62 -2.58
CA LEU A 57 6.19 6.99 -3.68
C LEU A 57 4.74 6.56 -3.39
N ALA A 58 4.55 5.38 -2.82
CA ALA A 58 3.22 4.92 -2.43
C ALA A 58 2.59 5.80 -1.35
N ARG A 59 3.37 6.22 -0.33
CA ARG A 59 2.90 7.11 0.72
C ARG A 59 2.57 8.50 0.18
N ALA A 60 3.43 9.07 -0.68
CA ALA A 60 3.16 10.35 -1.33
C ALA A 60 1.83 10.29 -2.11
N ARG A 61 1.61 9.22 -2.89
CA ARG A 61 0.36 9.03 -3.62
C ARG A 61 -0.86 8.90 -2.70
N ALA A 62 -0.75 8.19 -1.58
CA ALA A 62 -1.82 8.07 -0.60
C ALA A 62 -2.18 9.44 0.01
N ASN A 63 -1.17 10.25 0.35
CA ASN A 63 -1.37 11.60 0.88
C ASN A 63 -2.01 12.54 -0.14
N ASP A 64 -1.60 12.49 -1.41
CA ASP A 64 -2.21 13.28 -2.48
C ASP A 64 -3.70 12.95 -2.65
N LEU A 65 -4.04 11.65 -2.57
CA LEU A 65 -5.43 11.20 -2.66
C LEU A 65 -6.26 11.65 -1.47
N LYS A 66 -5.69 11.62 -0.26
CA LYS A 66 -6.34 12.15 0.96
C LYS A 66 -6.54 13.66 0.90
N ALA A 67 -5.64 14.40 0.27
CA ALA A 67 -5.76 15.85 0.11
C ALA A 67 -6.74 16.26 -1.01
N ALA A 68 -7.03 15.35 -1.95
CA ALA A 68 -7.92 15.58 -3.08
C ALA A 68 -9.38 15.17 -2.85
N GLY A 69 -9.67 14.45 -1.76
CA GLY A 69 -11.03 14.04 -1.34
C GLY A 69 -11.54 14.87 -0.18
#